data_AF-A0A562E5P3-F1
#
_entry.id   AF-A0A562E5P3-F1
#
_cell.length_a   1.000
_cell.length_b   1.000
_cell.length_c   1.000
_cell.angle_alpha   90.00
_cell.angle_beta   90.00
_cell.angle_gamma   90.00
#
_symmetry.space_group_name_H-M   'P 1'
#
loop_
_entity.id
_entity.type
_entity.pdbx_description
1 polymer ?
#
loop_
_entity_poly.entity_id
_entity_poly.type
_entity_poly.pdbx_seq_one_letter_code
_entity_poly.pdbx_strand_id
1 'polypeptide(L)'
;MKVYEVKVTHRVLANRRLACEIYPEVFVVDNGAVISTYAGPANGYCPCEPVEPEVDEVFEMSERQLKGAIRWATSIYRPWR
;
A
#
# COMPACT_ATOMS: atom_id res chain seq x y z
N MET A 1 2.32 20.06 7.69
CA MET A 1 2.27 18.58 7.58
C MET A 1 3.25 18.16 6.50
N LYS A 2 4.03 17.10 6.70
CA LYS A 2 4.98 16.63 5.68
C LYS A 2 4.27 15.70 4.68
N VAL A 3 4.57 15.89 3.41
CA VAL A 3 4.12 15.04 2.30
C VAL A 3 5.35 14.42 1.62
N TYR A 4 5.15 13.26 1.03
CA TYR A 4 6.16 12.49 0.30
C TYR A 4 5.60 12.17 -1.07
N GLU A 5 6.37 12.45 -2.12
CA GLU A 5 6.08 11.94 -3.46
C GLU A 5 6.57 10.50 -3.53
N VAL A 6 5.69 9.57 -3.91
CA VAL A 6 6.01 8.16 -4.04
C VAL A 6 5.66 7.64 -5.42
N LYS A 7 6.48 6.73 -5.94
CA LYS A 7 6.18 6.02 -7.18
C LYS A 7 5.03 5.05 -6.97
N VAL A 8 4.17 4.99 -7.97
CA VAL A 8 3.15 3.96 -8.08
C VAL A 8 3.84 2.63 -8.37
N THR A 9 3.53 1.61 -7.58
CA THR A 9 4.00 0.25 -7.84
C THR A 9 2.85 -0.68 -8.19
N HIS A 10 1.63 -0.34 -7.78
CA HIS A 10 0.45 -1.18 -7.98
C HIS A 10 -0.80 -0.34 -8.31
N ARG A 11 -1.81 -1.01 -8.86
CA ARG A 11 -3.19 -0.49 -8.97
C ARG A 11 -4.15 -1.36 -8.16
N VAL A 12 -5.09 -0.71 -7.48
CA VAL A 12 -6.16 -1.41 -6.75
C VAL A 12 -7.13 -2.00 -7.76
N LEU A 13 -7.37 -3.31 -7.71
CA LEU A 13 -8.19 -4.00 -8.72
C LEU A 13 -9.65 -3.52 -8.74
N ALA A 14 -10.21 -3.22 -7.57
CA ALA A 14 -11.62 -2.85 -7.42
C ALA A 14 -11.99 -1.49 -8.04
N ASN A 15 -11.05 -0.55 -8.11
CA ASN A 15 -11.33 0.83 -8.51
C ASN A 15 -10.19 1.51 -9.29
N ARG A 16 -9.15 0.76 -9.66
CA ARG A 16 -7.98 1.17 -10.43
C ARG A 16 -7.18 2.33 -9.81
N ARG A 17 -7.40 2.63 -8.52
CA ARG A 17 -6.67 3.65 -7.76
C ARG A 17 -5.20 3.30 -7.65
N LEU A 18 -4.37 4.32 -7.55
CA LEU A 18 -2.92 4.18 -7.49
C LEU A 18 -2.52 3.68 -6.11
N ALA A 19 -1.53 2.80 -6.06
CA ALA A 19 -1.00 2.27 -4.83
C ALA A 19 0.54 2.21 -4.85
N CYS A 20 1.13 2.44 -3.69
CA CYS A 20 2.55 2.28 -3.43
C CYS A 20 2.73 1.18 -2.40
N GLU A 21 3.45 0.13 -2.76
CA GLU A 21 3.87 -0.93 -1.84
C GLU A 21 5.04 -0.41 -1.00
N ILE A 22 4.83 -0.33 0.32
CA ILE A 22 5.83 0.19 1.27
C ILE A 22 6.50 -0.92 2.10
N TYR A 23 5.91 -2.11 2.07
CA TYR A 23 6.37 -3.34 2.72
C TYR A 23 5.72 -4.51 1.96
N PRO A 24 6.34 -5.70 1.88
CA PRO A 24 5.76 -6.83 1.19
C PRO A 24 4.29 -7.01 1.54
N GLU A 25 3.43 -6.96 0.51
CA GLU A 25 1.99 -7.14 0.62
C GLU A 25 1.25 -6.02 1.41
N VAL A 26 1.86 -4.85 1.60
CA VAL A 26 1.27 -3.68 2.28
C VAL A 26 1.34 -2.46 1.38
N PHE A 27 0.18 -1.95 1.04
CA PHE A 27 -0.03 -0.92 0.04
C PHE A 27 -0.65 0.32 0.64
N VAL A 28 -0.10 1.50 0.33
CA VAL A 28 -0.75 2.78 0.57
C VAL A 28 -1.42 3.23 -0.72
N VAL A 29 -2.72 3.49 -0.67
CA VAL A 29 -3.52 3.94 -1.81
C VAL A 29 -3.55 5.46 -1.87
N ASP A 30 -3.66 6.01 -3.08
CA ASP A 30 -3.97 7.42 -3.27
C ASP A 30 -5.14 7.83 -2.37
N ASN A 31 -4.97 8.96 -1.68
CA ASN A 31 -6.02 9.52 -0.84
C ASN A 31 -6.62 8.53 0.20
N GLY A 32 -5.76 7.74 0.87
CA GLY A 32 -5.93 7.55 2.32
C GLY A 32 -5.96 6.13 2.87
N ALA A 33 -6.21 5.10 2.08
CA ALA A 33 -6.36 3.75 2.60
C ALA A 33 -5.01 3.00 2.65
N VAL A 34 -4.78 2.25 3.73
CA VAL A 34 -3.75 1.20 3.78
C VAL A 34 -4.47 -0.11 3.51
N ILE A 35 -3.99 -0.85 2.52
CA ILE A 35 -4.52 -2.14 2.13
C ILE A 35 -3.42 -3.17 2.24
N SER A 36 -3.78 -4.41 2.54
CA SER A 36 -2.83 -5.51 2.51
C SER A 36 -3.56 -6.83 2.36
N THR A 37 -2.86 -7.83 1.82
CA THR A 37 -3.38 -9.19 1.76
C THR A 37 -3.52 -9.83 3.14
N TYR A 38 -2.73 -9.39 4.13
CA TYR A 38 -2.91 -9.80 5.53
C TYR A 38 -4.15 -9.18 6.19
N ALA A 39 -4.72 -8.13 5.59
CA ALA A 39 -5.95 -7.47 6.06
C ALA A 39 -7.23 -7.96 5.35
N GLY A 40 -7.08 -8.79 4.32
CA GLY A 40 -8.14 -9.11 3.35
C GLY A 40 -9.10 -10.23 3.78
N PRO A 41 -10.27 -10.34 3.12
CA PRO A 41 -11.31 -11.32 3.45
C PRO A 41 -10.78 -12.75 3.27
N ALA A 42 -11.45 -13.74 3.88
CA ALA A 42 -11.11 -15.16 3.96
C ALA A 42 -10.83 -15.92 2.62
N ASN A 43 -10.67 -15.21 1.50
CA ASN A 43 -10.61 -15.71 0.14
C ASN A 43 -9.20 -15.63 -0.50
N GLY A 44 -8.20 -15.08 0.19
CA GLY A 44 -6.78 -15.12 -0.24
C GLY A 44 -6.42 -14.31 -1.50
N TYR A 45 -7.29 -13.41 -1.97
CA TYR A 45 -7.05 -12.62 -3.17
C TYR A 45 -6.23 -11.35 -2.90
N CYS A 46 -5.21 -11.09 -3.73
CA CYS A 46 -4.44 -9.85 -3.66
C CYS A 46 -5.29 -8.67 -4.17
N PRO A 47 -5.54 -7.62 -3.36
CA PRO A 47 -6.42 -6.52 -3.76
C PRO A 47 -5.75 -5.54 -4.74
N CYS A 48 -4.46 -5.72 -5.01
CA CYS A 48 -3.66 -4.87 -5.87
C CYS A 48 -2.92 -5.70 -6.92
N GLU A 49 -2.70 -5.14 -8.11
CA GLU A 49 -1.89 -5.72 -9.18
C GLU A 49 -0.69 -4.82 -9.48
N PRO A 50 0.50 -5.37 -9.79
CA PRO A 50 1.67 -4.56 -10.12
C PRO A 50 1.41 -3.75 -11.40
N VAL A 51 1.93 -2.53 -11.45
CA VAL A 51 1.97 -1.75 -12.71
C VAL A 51 3.12 -2.19 -13.58
N GLU A 52 3.03 -1.91 -14.88
CA GLU A 52 4.14 -2.13 -15.81
C GLU A 52 5.37 -1.27 -15.43
N PRO A 53 6.60 -1.76 -15.65
CA PRO A 53 7.82 -1.05 -15.25
C PRO A 53 7.99 0.33 -15.90
N GLU A 54 7.36 0.56 -17.06
CA GLU A 54 7.40 1.83 -17.78
C GLU A 54 6.47 2.91 -17.17
N VAL A 55 5.64 2.57 -16.19
CA VAL A 55 4.76 3.51 -15.50
C VAL A 55 5.57 4.35 -14.51
N ASP A 56 5.81 5.62 -14.85
CA ASP A 56 6.48 6.61 -13.98
C ASP A 56 5.49 7.52 -13.24
N GLU A 57 4.29 7.00 -12.96
CA GLU A 57 3.27 7.73 -12.19
C GLU A 57 3.72 7.87 -10.72
N VAL A 58 3.44 9.04 -10.14
CA VAL A 58 3.69 9.35 -8.73
C VAL A 58 2.42 9.89 -8.08
N PHE A 59 2.31 9.75 -6.77
CA PHE A 59 1.28 10.43 -5.98
C PHE A 59 1.80 10.90 -4.63
N GLU A 60 1.08 11.85 -4.02
CA GLU A 60 1.41 12.36 -2.70
C GLU A 60 0.88 11.45 -1.59
N MET A 61 1.76 11.10 -0.66
CA MET A 61 1.45 10.42 0.58
C MET A 61 1.75 11.34 1.77
N SER A 62 0.78 11.49 2.67
CA SER A 62 1.01 12.22 3.91
C SER A 62 1.85 11.41 4.92
N GLU A 63 2.60 12.12 5.77
CA GLU A 63 3.31 11.51 6.90
C GLU A 63 2.38 10.68 7.82
N ARG A 64 1.11 11.10 7.96
CA ARG A 64 0.11 10.37 8.76
C ARG A 64 -0.22 9.01 8.14
N GLN A 65 -0.41 8.95 6.82
CA GLN A 65 -0.64 7.70 6.09
C GLN A 65 0.57 6.78 6.23
N LEU A 66 1.78 7.30 6.01
CA LEU A 66 3.01 6.53 6.16
C LEU A 66 3.16 5.93 7.56
N LYS A 67 2.99 6.74 8.61
CA LYS A 67 3.06 6.26 10.01
C LYS A 67 2.01 5.22 10.31
N GLY A 68 0.78 5.40 9.81
CA GLY A 68 -0.31 4.44 9.95
C GLY A 68 0.03 3.10 9.31
N ALA A 69 0.55 3.14 8.08
CA ALA A 69 0.92 1.96 7.32
C ALA A 69 2.10 1.20 7.94
N ILE A 70 3.15 1.90 8.39
CA ILE A 70 4.29 1.29 9.12
C ILE A 70 3.82 0.63 10.42
N ARG A 71 2.99 1.33 11.22
CA ARG A 71 2.45 0.79 12.47
C ARG A 71 1.63 -0.47 12.22
N TRP A 72 0.86 -0.48 11.15
CA TRP A 72 0.05 -1.62 10.76
C TRP A 72 0.91 -2.80 10.30
N ALA A 73 1.85 -2.57 9.37
CA ALA A 73 2.78 -3.60 8.87
C ALA A 73 3.56 -4.28 10.01
N THR A 74 4.10 -3.48 10.94
CA THR A 74 4.83 -3.97 12.11
C THR A 74 3.96 -4.66 13.16
N SER A 75 2.64 -4.44 13.16
CA SER A 75 1.72 -5.15 14.07
C SER A 75 1.41 -6.58 13.63
N ILE A 76 1.53 -6.87 12.34
CA ILE A 76 1.25 -8.18 11.74
C ILE A 76 2.49 -9.03 11.68
N TYR A 77 3.63 -8.39 11.42
CA TYR A 77 4.93 -9.03 11.51
C TYR A 77 5.32 -9.22 12.98
N ARG A 78 4.83 -10.30 13.60
CA ARG A 78 5.45 -10.88 14.79
C ARG A 78 6.45 -11.94 14.32
N PRO A 79 7.76 -11.64 14.23
CA PRO A 79 8.73 -12.71 14.12
C PRO A 79 8.51 -13.60 15.35
N TRP A 80 8.25 -14.88 15.11
CA TRP A 80 7.97 -15.88 16.14
C TRP A 80 8.91 -15.68 17.33
N ARG A 81 8.33 -15.51 18.53
CA ARG A 81 9.07 -15.73 19.78
C ARG A 81 9.24 -17.23 20.01
#